data_AF-A0A7Y5F1K6-F1
#
_entry.id   AF-A0A7Y5F1K6-F1
#
_cell.length_a   1.000
_cell.length_b   1.000
_cell.length_c   1.000
_cell.angle_alpha   90.00
_cell.angle_beta   90.00
_cell.angle_gamma   90.00
#
_symmetry.space_group_name_H-M   'P 1'
#
loop_
_entity.id
_entity.type
_entity.pdbx_description
1 polymer ?
#
loop_
_entity_poly.entity_id
_entity_poly.type
_entity_poly.pdbx_seq_one_letter_code
_entity_poly.pdbx_strand_id
1 'polypeptide(L)'
;MKTLSSITFFSLILAFALVAAGCATPTVAPTQAEPAAPTNTPFPTFPTWTPEPTWTPGPTLRPSSTPLPTGTVVPSLTPIPTLTFTPGVVNVGGDELPVRDDFSDPSSGWVEGSACNGLYGYDVANATYRMFNAQTYCPLCVSLGKSHSNVVVQVNVNKNGGPDDAYFGVTCRKSGPNYFAFMINGDQQYIIKRVVGAEEIVDAFGTSGAIRGGDSSNRITATCNGDVYSLQVNGVEVASVIDPYLTYGFFLGMILQTQAGIPVDVSYDNFSATAPTAP
;
A
#
# COMPACT_ATOMS: atom_id res chain seq x y z
N MET A 1 56.35 1.94 -11.67
CA MET A 1 55.43 3.08 -11.63
C MET A 1 54.38 2.87 -12.72
N LYS A 2 53.17 2.43 -12.36
CA LYS A 2 52.04 2.25 -13.28
C LYS A 2 51.03 3.35 -13.00
N THR A 3 50.74 4.17 -13.99
CA THR A 3 49.81 5.30 -13.92
C THR A 3 48.39 4.88 -14.28
N LEU A 4 47.47 5.41 -13.46
CA LEU A 4 46.02 5.36 -13.39
C LEU A 4 45.23 5.11 -14.69
N SER A 5 44.26 4.20 -14.59
CA SER A 5 43.10 4.11 -15.49
C SER A 5 41.93 4.84 -14.84
N SER A 6 41.42 5.87 -15.52
CA SER A 6 40.25 6.64 -15.13
C SER A 6 38.99 5.87 -15.54
N ILE A 7 38.17 5.47 -14.57
CA ILE A 7 36.86 4.84 -14.79
C ILE A 7 35.80 5.93 -14.66
N THR A 8 35.27 6.39 -15.78
CA THR A 8 34.08 7.24 -15.89
C THR A 8 32.84 6.41 -15.54
N PHE A 9 32.19 6.71 -14.41
CA PHE A 9 30.88 6.18 -14.07
C PHE A 9 29.80 6.87 -14.93
N PHE A 10 29.26 6.14 -15.91
CA PHE A 10 28.06 6.55 -16.63
C PHE A 10 26.84 6.23 -15.75
N SER A 11 26.25 7.24 -15.12
CA SER A 11 24.95 7.09 -14.45
C SER A 11 23.86 6.94 -15.50
N LEU A 12 23.35 5.73 -15.67
CA LEU A 12 22.18 5.45 -16.50
C LEU A 12 20.93 5.76 -15.65
N ILE A 13 20.38 6.96 -15.82
CA ILE A 13 19.07 7.31 -15.25
C ILE A 13 18.01 6.61 -16.10
N LEU A 14 17.53 5.46 -15.62
CA LEU A 14 16.42 4.75 -16.23
C LEU A 14 15.11 5.39 -15.75
N ALA A 15 14.59 6.31 -16.55
CA ALA A 15 13.28 6.92 -16.31
C ALA A 15 12.18 5.88 -16.58
N PHE A 16 11.70 5.20 -15.54
CA PHE A 16 10.50 4.39 -15.61
C PHE A 16 9.28 5.30 -15.58
N ALA A 17 8.55 5.38 -16.69
CA ALA A 17 7.22 5.96 -16.71
C ALA A 17 6.26 4.99 -15.99
N LEU A 18 6.06 5.20 -14.69
CA LEU A 18 4.92 4.61 -13.99
C LEU A 18 3.66 5.29 -14.51
N VAL A 19 2.74 4.50 -15.07
CA VAL A 19 1.36 4.97 -15.27
C VAL A 19 0.79 5.19 -13.87
N ALA A 20 0.45 6.44 -13.57
CA ALA A 20 0.00 6.83 -12.27
C ALA A 20 -1.39 6.24 -11.97
N ALA A 21 -1.40 5.23 -11.10
CA ALA A 21 -2.60 4.79 -10.42
C ALA A 21 -2.53 5.30 -9.00
N GLY A 22 -3.39 6.28 -8.69
CA GLY A 22 -3.62 6.67 -7.31
C GLY A 22 -4.19 5.50 -6.51
N CYS A 23 -3.98 5.55 -5.20
CA CYS A 23 -4.49 4.55 -4.26
C CYS A 23 -5.96 4.19 -4.54
N ALA A 24 -6.24 2.91 -4.79
CA ALA A 24 -7.62 2.47 -4.95
C ALA A 24 -8.37 2.65 -3.63
N THR A 25 -9.49 3.36 -3.67
CA THR A 25 -10.36 3.52 -2.51
C THR A 25 -11.29 2.32 -2.38
N PRO A 26 -11.64 1.88 -1.17
CA PRO A 26 -12.65 0.85 -0.97
C PRO A 26 -13.98 1.28 -1.59
N THR A 27 -14.54 0.44 -2.46
CA THR A 27 -15.94 0.56 -2.87
C THR A 27 -16.81 0.19 -1.66
N VAL A 28 -17.37 1.19 -0.97
CA VAL A 28 -18.44 0.95 -0.01
C VAL A 28 -19.67 0.51 -0.81
N ALA A 29 -20.19 -0.69 -0.53
CA ALA A 29 -21.42 -1.18 -1.15
C ALA A 29 -22.56 -0.16 -0.90
N PRO A 30 -23.39 0.16 -1.90
CA PRO A 30 -24.42 1.18 -1.75
C PRO A 30 -25.42 0.78 -0.65
N THR A 31 -25.60 1.67 0.32
CA THR A 31 -26.60 1.59 1.38
C THR A 31 -28.00 1.45 0.80
N GLN A 32 -28.60 0.26 0.95
CA GLN A 32 -30.04 0.07 0.83
C GLN A 32 -30.67 0.10 2.23
N ALA A 33 -31.88 0.65 2.31
CA ALA A 33 -32.61 1.02 3.53
C ALA A 33 -32.79 -0.09 4.59
N GLU A 34 -32.72 0.31 5.88
CA GLU A 34 -33.14 -0.34 7.16
C GLU A 34 -32.94 -1.87 7.37
N PRO A 35 -32.66 -2.29 8.61
CA PRO A 35 -31.74 -3.38 8.88
C PRO A 35 -32.41 -4.74 8.79
N ALA A 36 -31.98 -5.55 7.83
CA ALA A 36 -31.95 -6.99 8.05
C ALA A 36 -30.89 -7.27 9.13
N ALA A 37 -31.20 -8.20 10.03
CA ALA A 37 -30.31 -8.71 11.08
C ALA A 37 -28.86 -8.90 10.57
N PRO A 38 -27.83 -8.73 11.42
CA PRO A 38 -26.43 -8.84 10.99
C PRO A 38 -26.24 -10.18 10.29
N THR A 39 -26.24 -10.13 8.97
CA THR A 39 -25.90 -11.26 8.14
C THR A 39 -24.40 -11.30 8.25
N ASN A 40 -23.86 -12.31 8.93
CA ASN A 40 -22.43 -12.55 9.04
C ASN A 40 -21.88 -12.67 7.62
N THR A 41 -21.49 -11.55 7.02
CA THR A 41 -20.71 -11.54 5.79
C THR A 41 -19.43 -12.29 6.15
N PRO A 42 -19.14 -13.43 5.51
CA PRO A 42 -17.94 -14.17 5.82
C PRO A 42 -16.74 -13.26 5.57
N PHE A 43 -15.82 -13.21 6.54
CA PHE A 43 -14.54 -12.53 6.41
C PHE A 43 -13.86 -12.95 5.10
N PRO A 44 -13.11 -12.05 4.43
CA PRO A 44 -12.39 -12.41 3.23
C PRO A 44 -11.44 -13.57 3.54
N THR A 45 -11.68 -14.72 2.90
CA THR A 45 -10.75 -15.84 2.97
C THR A 45 -9.53 -15.49 2.14
N PHE A 46 -8.44 -15.12 2.79
CA PHE A 46 -7.17 -14.93 2.10
C PHE A 46 -6.73 -16.23 1.42
N PRO A 47 -6.18 -16.17 0.20
CA PRO A 47 -5.60 -17.34 -0.42
C PRO A 47 -4.49 -17.89 0.48
N THR A 48 -4.45 -19.21 0.69
CA THR A 48 -3.29 -19.83 1.33
C THR A 48 -2.11 -19.68 0.38
N TRP A 49 -1.04 -19.02 0.84
CA TRP A 49 0.16 -18.88 0.01
C TRP A 49 0.71 -20.28 -0.27
N THR A 50 0.54 -20.71 -1.51
CA THR A 50 1.01 -22.02 -1.96
C THR A 50 2.15 -21.72 -2.93
N PRO A 51 3.38 -22.22 -2.70
CA PRO A 51 4.46 -22.01 -3.63
C PRO A 51 4.03 -22.49 -5.02
N GLU A 52 4.34 -21.68 -6.05
CA GLU A 52 3.98 -21.97 -7.42
C GLU A 52 4.48 -23.39 -7.80
N PRO A 53 3.62 -24.28 -8.31
CA PRO A 53 4.07 -25.62 -8.71
C PRO A 53 5.12 -25.49 -9.83
N THR A 54 6.19 -26.29 -9.74
CA THR A 54 7.21 -26.37 -10.80
C THR A 54 6.52 -26.74 -12.12
N TRP A 55 6.56 -25.82 -13.08
CA TRP A 55 5.94 -25.99 -14.40
C TRP A 55 6.35 -27.32 -15.04
N THR A 56 5.44 -28.27 -15.03
CA THR A 56 5.54 -29.46 -15.89
C THR A 56 4.94 -29.06 -17.24
N PRO A 57 5.63 -29.24 -18.38
CA PRO A 57 5.08 -28.89 -19.67
C PRO A 57 3.76 -29.65 -19.90
N GLY A 58 2.65 -28.91 -19.96
CA GLY A 58 1.33 -29.46 -20.24
C GLY A 58 1.20 -29.90 -21.70
N PRO A 59 0.31 -30.87 -22.00
CA PRO A 59 0.09 -31.32 -23.36
C PRO A 59 -0.44 -30.20 -24.26
N THR A 60 0.08 -30.14 -25.48
CA THR A 60 -0.26 -29.17 -26.53
C THR A 60 -1.76 -29.25 -26.87
N LEU A 61 -2.52 -28.17 -26.61
CA LEU A 61 -3.93 -28.09 -26.96
C LEU A 61 -4.12 -27.95 -28.48
N ARG A 62 -5.06 -28.74 -29.02
CA ARG A 62 -5.53 -28.68 -30.42
C ARG A 62 -6.51 -27.51 -30.58
N PRO A 63 -6.44 -26.73 -31.68
CA PRO A 63 -7.37 -25.62 -31.88
C PRO A 63 -8.81 -26.12 -32.04
N SER A 64 -9.72 -25.51 -31.27
CA SER A 64 -11.16 -25.68 -31.37
C SER A 64 -11.76 -24.43 -32.02
N SER A 65 -12.41 -24.60 -33.17
CA SER A 65 -13.16 -23.55 -33.86
C SER A 65 -14.57 -23.47 -33.29
N THR A 66 -14.76 -22.73 -32.20
CA THR A 66 -16.10 -22.38 -31.70
C THR A 66 -16.41 -20.94 -32.12
N PRO A 67 -17.52 -20.67 -32.84
CA PRO A 67 -17.86 -19.32 -33.26
C PRO A 67 -18.28 -18.44 -32.07
N LEU A 68 -17.87 -17.18 -32.12
CA LEU A 68 -18.13 -16.12 -31.14
C LEU A 68 -19.61 -15.66 -31.19
N PRO A 69 -20.31 -15.50 -30.06
CA PRO A 69 -21.66 -14.94 -30.08
C PRO A 69 -21.65 -13.47 -30.50
N THR A 70 -22.59 -13.13 -31.39
CA THR A 70 -22.81 -11.80 -31.95
C THR A 70 -23.34 -10.82 -30.90
N GLY A 71 -22.82 -9.60 -30.92
CA GLY A 71 -23.02 -8.56 -29.90
C GLY A 71 -24.49 -8.19 -29.65
N THR A 72 -24.81 -8.07 -28.36
CA THR A 72 -26.07 -7.51 -27.87
C THR A 72 -25.85 -6.03 -27.55
N VAL A 73 -26.78 -5.17 -27.98
CA VAL A 73 -26.70 -3.71 -27.84
C VAL A 73 -26.83 -3.30 -26.37
N VAL A 74 -25.88 -2.52 -25.86
CA VAL A 74 -25.86 -1.98 -24.49
C VAL A 74 -26.75 -0.73 -24.43
N PRO A 75 -27.71 -0.61 -23.49
CA PRO A 75 -28.50 0.60 -23.34
C PRO A 75 -27.67 1.74 -22.74
N SER A 76 -27.93 2.96 -23.22
CA SER A 76 -27.29 4.22 -22.82
C SER A 76 -27.59 4.57 -21.35
N LEU A 77 -26.55 4.86 -20.57
CA LEU A 77 -26.65 5.18 -19.14
C LEU A 77 -27.10 6.64 -18.91
N THR A 78 -28.04 6.83 -17.98
CA THR A 78 -28.44 8.13 -17.42
C THR A 78 -27.35 8.71 -16.51
N PRO A 79 -27.17 10.05 -16.45
CA PRO A 79 -26.17 10.66 -15.58
C PRO A 79 -26.54 10.48 -14.10
N ILE A 80 -25.58 10.01 -13.31
CA ILE A 80 -25.68 9.80 -11.85
C ILE A 80 -25.63 11.19 -11.15
N PRO A 81 -26.50 11.47 -10.16
CA PRO A 81 -26.47 12.74 -9.44
C PRO A 81 -25.16 12.91 -8.65
N THR A 82 -24.52 14.06 -8.81
CA THR A 82 -23.30 14.45 -8.10
C THR A 82 -23.64 14.83 -6.66
N LEU A 83 -23.27 13.99 -5.69
CA LEU A 83 -23.40 14.33 -4.27
C LEU A 83 -22.37 15.41 -3.89
N THR A 84 -22.85 16.59 -3.52
CA THR A 84 -22.02 17.67 -3.01
C THR A 84 -21.78 17.44 -1.51
N PHE A 85 -20.60 16.93 -1.15
CA PHE A 85 -20.21 16.81 0.25
C PHE A 85 -19.91 18.20 0.81
N THR A 86 -20.77 18.64 1.74
CA THR A 86 -20.46 19.80 2.60
C THR A 86 -19.50 19.32 3.69
N PRO A 87 -18.38 20.02 3.99
CA PRO A 87 -17.49 19.62 5.07
C PRO A 87 -18.21 19.79 6.42
N GLY A 88 -18.81 18.71 6.90
CA GLY A 88 -19.34 18.61 8.25
C GLY A 88 -18.24 18.12 9.17
N VAL A 89 -17.83 18.96 10.12
CA VAL A 89 -16.94 18.56 11.22
C VAL A 89 -17.69 17.57 12.10
N VAL A 90 -17.37 16.28 11.95
CA VAL A 90 -17.80 15.24 12.88
C VAL A 90 -16.68 15.07 13.90
N ASN A 91 -16.89 15.61 15.11
CA ASN A 91 -16.04 15.29 16.25
C ASN A 91 -16.34 13.85 16.68
N VAL A 92 -15.47 12.91 16.31
CA VAL A 92 -15.43 11.57 16.88
C VAL A 92 -14.32 11.56 17.92
N GLY A 93 -14.67 11.44 19.21
CA GLY A 93 -13.68 11.29 20.28
C GLY A 93 -12.71 10.15 19.97
N GLY A 94 -11.43 10.49 19.76
CA GLY A 94 -10.36 9.54 19.45
C GLY A 94 -9.23 10.09 18.56
N ASP A 95 -9.19 11.39 18.27
CA ASP A 95 -8.20 12.05 17.39
C ASP A 95 -6.85 12.38 18.08
N GLU A 96 -6.47 11.65 19.13
CA GLU A 96 -5.28 11.94 19.92
C GLU A 96 -4.24 10.82 19.80
N LEU A 97 -2.99 11.18 19.48
CA LEU A 97 -1.84 10.26 19.56
C LEU A 97 -1.57 9.95 21.05
N PRO A 98 -1.13 8.74 21.41
CA PRO A 98 -0.68 7.67 20.52
C PRO A 98 -1.81 6.77 20.02
N VAL A 99 -1.66 6.27 18.80
CA VAL A 99 -2.45 5.16 18.26
C VAL A 99 -1.60 3.89 18.29
N ARG A 100 -2.16 2.76 18.69
CA ARG A 100 -1.50 1.45 18.68
C ARG A 100 -2.48 0.36 18.28
N ASP A 101 -2.02 -0.59 17.50
CA ASP A 101 -2.78 -1.76 17.11
C ASP A 101 -1.82 -2.93 16.85
N ASP A 102 -2.02 -4.04 17.56
CA ASP A 102 -1.33 -5.31 17.30
C ASP A 102 -2.14 -6.23 16.39
N PHE A 103 -3.30 -5.78 15.91
CA PHE A 103 -4.23 -6.48 15.02
C PHE A 103 -4.78 -7.81 15.57
N SER A 104 -4.66 -8.04 16.88
CA SER A 104 -5.31 -9.17 17.54
C SER A 104 -6.83 -9.00 17.68
N ASP A 105 -7.32 -7.75 17.63
CA ASP A 105 -8.73 -7.38 17.68
C ASP A 105 -9.20 -6.88 16.30
N PRO A 106 -10.08 -7.62 15.58
CA PRO A 106 -10.60 -7.18 14.29
C PRO A 106 -11.54 -5.96 14.39
N SER A 107 -11.86 -5.49 15.59
CA SER A 107 -12.64 -4.28 15.83
C SER A 107 -11.80 -3.02 16.08
N SER A 108 -10.46 -3.09 15.96
CA SER A 108 -9.54 -1.94 16.15
C SER A 108 -9.71 -0.81 15.12
N GLY A 109 -10.50 -1.02 14.06
CA GLY A 109 -11.00 0.05 13.19
C GLY A 109 -10.30 0.19 11.84
N TRP A 110 -9.43 -0.76 11.45
CA TRP A 110 -8.94 -0.83 10.08
C TRP A 110 -10.02 -1.38 9.16
N VAL A 111 -10.14 -0.79 7.96
CA VAL A 111 -11.10 -1.24 6.95
C VAL A 111 -10.73 -2.63 6.44
N GLU A 112 -11.71 -3.47 6.15
CA GLU A 112 -11.54 -4.74 5.46
C GLU A 112 -12.24 -4.68 4.10
N GLY A 113 -11.75 -5.42 3.12
CA GLY A 113 -12.40 -5.49 1.83
C GLY A 113 -11.50 -5.92 0.69
N SER A 114 -11.91 -5.50 -0.50
CA SER A 114 -11.23 -5.82 -1.75
C SER A 114 -11.20 -4.61 -2.67
N ALA A 115 -10.08 -4.42 -3.36
CA ALA A 115 -9.95 -3.44 -4.43
C ALA A 115 -8.95 -3.98 -5.45
N CYS A 116 -9.13 -3.70 -6.74
CA CYS A 116 -8.17 -4.09 -7.78
C CYS A 116 -7.76 -5.57 -7.73
N ASN A 117 -8.70 -6.52 -7.63
CA ASN A 117 -8.40 -7.96 -7.49
C ASN A 117 -7.48 -8.31 -6.30
N GLY A 118 -7.30 -7.39 -5.36
CA GLY A 118 -6.59 -7.58 -4.11
C GLY A 118 -7.54 -7.62 -2.91
N LEU A 119 -7.02 -8.11 -1.80
CA LEU A 119 -7.74 -8.29 -0.53
C LEU A 119 -6.95 -7.62 0.59
N TYR A 120 -7.66 -7.08 1.57
CA TYR A 120 -7.06 -6.56 2.80
C TYR A 120 -8.02 -6.74 3.97
N GLY A 121 -7.48 -7.00 5.16
CA GLY A 121 -8.28 -7.26 6.36
C GLY A 121 -7.51 -8.00 7.45
N TYR A 122 -8.22 -8.32 8.53
CA TYR A 122 -7.63 -8.97 9.68
C TYR A 122 -7.44 -10.48 9.44
N ASP A 123 -6.23 -10.97 9.64
CA ASP A 123 -5.93 -12.40 9.75
C ASP A 123 -5.98 -12.80 11.22
N VAL A 124 -7.20 -13.13 11.68
CA VAL A 124 -7.49 -13.49 13.08
C VAL A 124 -6.68 -14.71 13.54
N ALA A 125 -6.33 -15.62 12.63
CA ALA A 125 -5.58 -16.82 13.00
C ALA A 125 -4.12 -16.50 13.37
N ASN A 126 -3.54 -15.47 12.74
CA ASN A 126 -2.16 -15.06 12.96
C ASN A 126 -2.03 -13.75 13.76
N ALA A 127 -3.15 -13.12 14.14
CA ALA A 127 -3.19 -11.80 14.78
C ALA A 127 -2.38 -10.76 13.98
N THR A 128 -2.64 -10.66 12.68
CA THR A 128 -1.99 -9.67 11.80
C THR A 128 -3.02 -8.98 10.92
N TYR A 129 -2.64 -7.84 10.34
CA TYR A 129 -3.39 -7.28 9.22
C TYR A 129 -2.74 -7.69 7.91
N ARG A 130 -3.49 -8.36 7.04
CA ARG A 130 -2.95 -8.97 5.82
C ARG A 130 -3.41 -8.20 4.59
N MET A 131 -2.51 -8.01 3.64
CA MET A 131 -2.76 -7.39 2.35
C MET A 131 -2.25 -8.31 1.24
N PHE A 132 -3.10 -8.59 0.26
CA PHE A 132 -2.81 -9.39 -0.90
C PHE A 132 -3.09 -8.57 -2.16
N ASN A 133 -2.12 -8.48 -3.08
CA ASN A 133 -2.29 -7.75 -4.33
C ASN A 133 -1.79 -8.60 -5.52
N ALA A 134 -2.64 -8.80 -6.52
CA ALA A 134 -2.34 -9.50 -7.76
C ALA A 134 -2.52 -8.62 -9.00
N GLN A 135 -2.65 -7.31 -8.83
CA GLN A 135 -2.98 -6.39 -9.91
C GLN A 135 -1.85 -5.39 -10.18
N THR A 136 -1.35 -5.39 -11.41
CA THR A 136 -0.39 -4.39 -11.90
C THR A 136 -1.02 -3.00 -11.90
N TYR A 137 -0.22 -1.98 -11.58
CA TYR A 137 -0.63 -0.58 -11.60
C TYR A 137 -1.86 -0.31 -10.74
N CYS A 138 -2.01 -1.00 -9.61
CA CYS A 138 -2.98 -0.61 -8.60
C CYS A 138 -2.41 -0.81 -7.20
N PRO A 139 -1.83 0.24 -6.59
CA PRO A 139 -1.42 0.16 -5.19
C PRO A 139 -2.66 0.05 -4.31
N LEU A 140 -2.65 -0.93 -3.42
CA LEU A 140 -3.62 -1.02 -2.34
C LEU A 140 -3.12 -0.16 -1.20
N CYS A 141 -3.97 0.73 -0.69
CA CYS A 141 -3.70 1.36 0.60
C CYS A 141 -4.92 1.38 1.48
N VAL A 142 -4.66 1.10 2.75
CA VAL A 142 -5.66 1.02 3.80
C VAL A 142 -5.37 2.12 4.79
N SER A 143 -6.42 2.76 5.28
CA SER A 143 -6.30 3.97 6.07
C SER A 143 -7.01 3.80 7.38
N LEU A 144 -6.32 4.16 8.46
CA LEU A 144 -6.96 4.36 9.75
C LEU A 144 -7.50 5.79 9.77
N GLY A 145 -8.76 5.95 10.19
CA GLY A 145 -9.52 7.20 10.22
C GLY A 145 -8.98 8.30 11.17
N LYS A 146 -7.66 8.46 11.31
CA LYS A 146 -7.00 9.28 12.32
C LYS A 146 -6.08 10.32 11.67
N SER A 147 -6.33 11.59 12.00
CA SER A 147 -5.69 12.74 11.39
C SER A 147 -4.60 13.34 12.28
N HIS A 148 -3.36 13.28 11.82
CA HIS A 148 -2.23 13.88 12.51
C HIS A 148 -1.30 14.57 11.51
N SER A 149 -0.91 15.81 11.83
CA SER A 149 0.03 16.54 10.99
C SER A 149 1.44 15.95 11.16
N ASN A 150 1.98 16.04 12.37
CA ASN A 150 3.30 15.51 12.66
C ASN A 150 3.18 14.15 13.33
N VAL A 151 3.81 13.13 12.75
CA VAL A 151 3.65 11.74 13.19
C VAL A 151 4.90 10.92 12.94
N VAL A 152 5.17 9.98 13.84
CA VAL A 152 6.08 8.85 13.64
C VAL A 152 5.21 7.60 13.55
N VAL A 153 5.15 7.00 12.37
CA VAL A 153 4.44 5.74 12.09
C VAL A 153 5.44 4.60 12.13
N GLN A 154 5.15 3.56 12.90
CA GLN A 154 6.03 2.41 13.04
C GLN A 154 5.23 1.11 12.93
N VAL A 155 5.74 0.13 12.17
CA VAL A 155 5.05 -1.15 11.92
C VAL A 155 6.06 -2.27 11.67
N ASN A 156 5.74 -3.50 12.09
CA ASN A 156 6.39 -4.72 11.62
C ASN A 156 5.72 -5.16 10.32
N VAL A 157 6.52 -5.49 9.32
CA VAL A 157 6.02 -6.00 8.04
C VAL A 157 6.72 -7.31 7.68
N ASN A 158 5.96 -8.27 7.15
CA ASN A 158 6.44 -9.57 6.70
C ASN A 158 5.91 -9.86 5.30
N LYS A 159 6.79 -10.13 4.32
CA LYS A 159 6.38 -10.66 3.01
C LYS A 159 6.13 -12.15 3.17
N ASN A 160 4.88 -12.57 3.09
CA ASN A 160 4.45 -13.96 3.21
C ASN A 160 4.77 -14.75 1.93
N GLY A 161 4.89 -14.04 0.81
CA GLY A 161 5.40 -14.55 -0.45
C GLY A 161 5.17 -13.59 -1.60
N GLY A 162 5.73 -13.92 -2.75
CA GLY A 162 5.63 -13.17 -4.00
C GLY A 162 6.98 -12.59 -4.40
N PRO A 163 7.02 -11.80 -5.49
CA PRO A 163 8.26 -11.22 -6.00
C PRO A 163 8.98 -10.34 -4.99
N ASP A 164 10.32 -10.33 -5.07
CA ASP A 164 11.18 -9.47 -4.26
C ASP A 164 11.15 -8.00 -4.71
N ASP A 165 10.67 -7.71 -5.92
CA ASP A 165 10.54 -6.36 -6.47
C ASP A 165 9.22 -5.66 -6.10
N ALA A 166 8.34 -6.33 -5.34
CA ALA A 166 7.08 -5.80 -4.84
C ALA A 166 7.31 -4.90 -3.61
N TYR A 167 6.71 -3.70 -3.63
CA TYR A 167 6.89 -2.69 -2.59
C TYR A 167 5.77 -2.74 -1.55
N PHE A 168 6.16 -2.65 -0.29
CA PHE A 168 5.26 -2.60 0.86
C PHE A 168 5.75 -1.62 1.93
N GLY A 169 4.83 -1.04 2.68
CA GLY A 169 5.18 -0.10 3.74
C GLY A 169 4.01 0.71 4.26
N VAL A 170 4.26 1.99 4.55
CA VAL A 170 3.30 2.87 5.21
C VAL A 170 3.08 4.18 4.44
N THR A 171 1.96 4.84 4.76
CA THR A 171 1.60 6.14 4.22
C THR A 171 1.27 7.12 5.34
N CYS A 172 1.52 8.41 5.08
CA CYS A 172 1.08 9.51 5.92
C CYS A 172 0.58 10.66 5.03
N ARG A 173 -0.01 11.70 5.65
CA ARG A 173 -0.55 12.88 4.96
C ARG A 173 -1.61 12.55 3.91
N LYS A 174 -2.34 11.44 4.04
CA LYS A 174 -3.33 11.08 3.04
C LYS A 174 -4.51 12.05 3.05
N SER A 175 -4.81 12.67 1.91
CA SER A 175 -5.97 13.54 1.69
C SER A 175 -6.44 13.41 0.24
N GLY A 176 -7.57 12.71 0.05
CA GLY A 176 -8.03 12.31 -1.28
C GLY A 176 -6.96 11.47 -1.99
N PRO A 177 -6.53 11.86 -3.21
CA PRO A 177 -5.49 11.15 -3.94
C PRO A 177 -4.07 11.45 -3.43
N ASN A 178 -3.89 12.49 -2.62
CA ASN A 178 -2.57 12.94 -2.19
C ASN A 178 -2.10 12.12 -0.98
N TYR A 179 -0.83 11.71 -0.96
CA TYR A 179 -0.19 11.06 0.19
C TYR A 179 1.32 10.95 0.01
N PHE A 180 2.04 10.78 1.11
CA PHE A 180 3.40 10.25 1.11
C PHE A 180 3.38 8.74 1.33
N ALA A 181 4.27 8.01 0.64
CA ALA A 181 4.49 6.59 0.82
C ALA A 181 5.97 6.31 1.09
N PHE A 182 6.21 5.45 2.08
CA PHE A 182 7.53 4.99 2.49
C PHE A 182 7.51 3.48 2.39
N MET A 183 8.24 2.94 1.42
CA MET A 183 8.15 1.52 1.08
C MET A 183 9.53 0.91 0.92
N ILE A 184 9.58 -0.39 1.17
CA ILE A 184 10.74 -1.25 0.94
C ILE A 184 10.31 -2.47 0.12
N ASN A 185 11.27 -3.26 -0.36
CA ASN A 185 11.00 -4.53 -1.02
C ASN A 185 12.02 -5.62 -0.63
N GLY A 186 11.81 -6.84 -1.14
CA GLY A 186 12.67 -7.99 -0.92
C GLY A 186 14.06 -7.88 -1.56
N ASP A 187 14.21 -7.03 -2.58
CA ASP A 187 15.49 -6.69 -3.23
C ASP A 187 16.35 -5.69 -2.43
N GLN A 188 15.94 -5.37 -1.20
CA GLN A 188 16.62 -4.42 -0.31
C GLN A 188 16.64 -2.98 -0.85
N GLN A 189 15.62 -2.62 -1.63
CA GLN A 189 15.41 -1.26 -2.12
C GLN A 189 14.43 -0.50 -1.21
N TYR A 190 14.62 0.81 -1.11
CA TYR A 190 13.67 1.73 -0.50
C TYR A 190 13.19 2.75 -1.50
N ILE A 191 11.99 3.27 -1.25
CA ILE A 191 11.43 4.41 -1.97
C ILE A 191 10.68 5.33 -0.99
N ILE A 192 10.94 6.63 -1.09
CA ILE A 192 10.06 7.67 -0.58
C ILE A 192 9.46 8.35 -1.80
N LYS A 193 8.13 8.30 -1.90
CA LYS A 193 7.39 8.96 -2.97
C LYS A 193 6.22 9.74 -2.42
N ARG A 194 5.77 10.72 -3.18
CA ARG A 194 4.50 11.39 -2.98
C ARG A 194 3.61 11.26 -4.20
N VAL A 195 2.32 11.17 -3.93
CA VAL A 195 1.28 11.28 -4.95
C VAL A 195 0.59 12.62 -4.77
N VAL A 196 0.46 13.37 -5.86
CA VAL A 196 -0.25 14.66 -5.90
C VAL A 196 -1.26 14.63 -7.04
N GLY A 197 -2.54 14.47 -6.72
CA GLY A 197 -3.57 14.23 -7.72
C GLY A 197 -3.31 12.93 -8.48
N ALA A 198 -3.01 13.05 -9.78
CA ALA A 198 -2.66 11.92 -10.64
C ALA A 198 -1.15 11.82 -10.88
N GLU A 199 -0.32 12.61 -10.22
CA GLU A 199 1.13 12.57 -10.41
C GLU A 199 1.78 11.75 -9.29
N GLU A 200 2.70 10.87 -9.67
CA GLU A 200 3.58 10.16 -8.76
C GLU A 200 5.00 10.74 -8.88
N ILE A 201 5.56 11.17 -7.76
CA ILE A 201 6.88 11.81 -7.70
C ILE A 201 7.74 10.99 -6.73
N VAL A 202 8.87 10.50 -7.23
CA VAL A 202 9.87 9.78 -6.42
C VAL A 202 10.84 10.79 -5.85
N ASP A 203 10.77 11.02 -4.55
CA ASP A 203 11.64 11.98 -3.85
C ASP A 203 12.96 11.34 -3.39
N ALA A 204 12.94 10.04 -3.07
CA ALA A 204 14.15 9.26 -2.80
C ALA A 204 13.99 7.80 -3.24
N PHE A 205 15.07 7.24 -3.79
CA PHE A 205 15.17 5.84 -4.18
C PHE A 205 16.61 5.35 -3.99
N GLY A 206 16.78 4.12 -3.51
CA GLY A 206 18.10 3.52 -3.34
C GLY A 206 18.03 2.12 -2.75
N THR A 207 19.19 1.59 -2.37
CA THR A 207 19.33 0.31 -1.66
C THR A 207 19.92 0.51 -0.28
N SER A 208 19.61 -0.39 0.66
CA SER A 208 20.21 -0.37 2.00
C SER A 208 20.33 -1.77 2.58
N GLY A 209 21.52 -2.11 3.09
CA GLY A 209 21.73 -3.36 3.83
C GLY A 209 21.01 -3.42 5.19
N ALA A 210 20.35 -2.33 5.61
CA ALA A 210 19.46 -2.35 6.75
C ALA A 210 18.13 -3.09 6.45
N ILE A 211 17.75 -3.18 5.18
CA ILE A 211 16.56 -3.92 4.74
C ILE A 211 16.94 -5.39 4.66
N ARG A 212 16.20 -6.24 5.37
CA ARG A 212 16.37 -7.70 5.25
C ARG A 212 15.61 -8.15 4.01
N GLY A 213 16.31 -8.75 3.06
CA GLY A 213 15.74 -9.16 1.77
C GLY A 213 14.89 -10.43 1.84
N GLY A 214 14.33 -10.80 0.69
CA GLY A 214 13.44 -11.94 0.53
C GLY A 214 12.16 -11.80 1.36
N ASP A 215 11.78 -12.88 2.04
CA ASP A 215 10.59 -12.96 2.89
C ASP A 215 10.85 -12.56 4.35
N SER A 216 12.01 -11.93 4.63
CA SER A 216 12.39 -11.57 6.00
C SER A 216 11.54 -10.43 6.55
N SER A 217 11.18 -10.52 7.83
CA SER A 217 10.45 -9.43 8.51
C SER A 217 11.34 -8.20 8.75
N ASN A 218 10.76 -7.02 8.52
CA ASN A 218 11.39 -5.71 8.70
C ASN A 218 10.55 -4.81 9.62
N ARG A 219 11.21 -3.96 10.41
CA ARG A 219 10.57 -2.85 11.13
C ARG A 219 10.68 -1.59 10.30
N ILE A 220 9.56 -1.02 9.86
CA ILE A 220 9.51 0.28 9.17
C ILE A 220 9.17 1.36 10.19
N THR A 221 9.90 2.47 10.17
CA THR A 221 9.57 3.71 10.89
C THR A 221 9.59 4.87 9.90
N ALA A 222 8.43 5.44 9.62
CA ALA A 222 8.28 6.63 8.78
C ALA A 222 7.97 7.84 9.66
N THR A 223 8.77 8.90 9.51
CA THR A 223 8.54 10.16 10.21
C THR A 223 8.04 11.19 9.21
N CYS A 224 6.92 11.82 9.51
CA CYS A 224 6.37 12.95 8.78
C CYS A 224 6.31 14.12 9.77
N ASN A 225 7.27 15.03 9.74
CA ASN A 225 7.42 16.08 10.75
C ASN A 225 7.69 17.44 10.10
N GLY A 226 6.67 18.30 10.07
CA GLY A 226 6.70 19.52 9.27
C GLY A 226 6.94 19.17 7.80
N ASP A 227 8.02 19.71 7.27
CA ASP A 227 8.44 19.52 5.88
C ASP A 227 9.48 18.39 5.72
N VAL A 228 9.85 17.71 6.81
CA VAL A 228 10.86 16.64 6.81
C VAL A 228 10.18 15.27 6.84
N TYR A 229 10.56 14.42 5.90
CA TYR A 229 10.04 13.07 5.73
C TYR A 229 11.20 12.08 5.72
N SER A 230 11.25 11.17 6.70
CA SER A 230 12.33 10.19 6.80
C SER A 230 11.84 8.76 6.92
N LEU A 231 12.65 7.84 6.38
CA LEU A 231 12.46 6.40 6.45
C LEU A 231 13.61 5.78 7.24
N GLN A 232 13.25 5.08 8.31
CA GLN A 232 14.14 4.20 9.04
C GLN A 232 13.67 2.75 8.88
N VAL A 233 14.61 1.85 8.61
CA VAL A 233 14.36 0.40 8.51
C VAL A 233 15.25 -0.32 9.50
N ASN A 234 14.66 -1.17 10.33
CA ASN A 234 15.37 -1.94 11.36
C ASN A 234 16.29 -1.09 12.25
N GLY A 235 15.86 0.15 12.55
CA GLY A 235 16.62 1.09 13.39
C GLY A 235 17.67 1.95 12.67
N VAL A 236 17.84 1.81 11.35
CA VAL A 236 18.78 2.60 10.55
C VAL A 236 18.04 3.53 9.59
N GLU A 237 18.33 4.84 9.64
CA GLU A 237 17.78 5.78 8.65
C GLU A 237 18.36 5.48 7.27
N VAL A 238 17.48 5.22 6.29
CA VAL A 238 17.85 4.89 4.92
C VAL A 238 17.63 6.05 3.94
N ALA A 239 16.73 6.98 4.28
CA ALA A 239 16.47 8.19 3.49
C ALA A 239 15.78 9.27 4.31
N SER A 240 16.00 10.53 3.90
CA SER A 240 15.32 11.71 4.41
C SER A 240 15.17 12.73 3.28
N VAL A 241 13.98 13.31 3.15
CA VAL A 241 13.64 14.30 2.11
C VAL A 241 12.93 15.50 2.73
N ILE A 242 13.01 16.65 2.06
CA ILE A 242 12.32 17.88 2.45
C ILE A 242 11.26 18.21 1.39
N ASP A 243 10.00 18.34 1.80
CA ASP A 243 8.88 18.74 0.95
C ASP A 243 7.98 19.76 1.67
N PRO A 244 7.91 21.01 1.19
CA PRO A 244 7.09 22.05 1.81
C PRO A 244 5.63 22.04 1.34
N TYR A 245 5.22 21.10 0.49
CA TYR A 245 3.94 21.16 -0.22
C TYR A 245 2.86 20.31 0.45
N LEU A 246 3.17 19.09 0.90
CA LEU A 246 2.21 18.18 1.51
C LEU A 246 2.25 18.20 3.04
N THR A 247 2.02 19.37 3.64
CA THR A 247 2.14 19.59 5.09
C THR A 247 0.88 19.27 5.91
N TYR A 248 -0.12 18.62 5.30
CA TYR A 248 -1.36 18.21 5.96
C TYR A 248 -1.96 16.96 5.32
N GLY A 249 -2.75 16.22 6.09
CA GLY A 249 -3.54 15.09 5.62
C GLY A 249 -4.15 14.32 6.79
N PHE A 250 -5.23 13.60 6.49
CA PHE A 250 -6.17 13.09 7.48
C PHE A 250 -5.96 11.63 7.84
N PHE A 251 -5.22 10.86 7.05
CA PHE A 251 -5.13 9.43 7.28
C PHE A 251 -3.70 8.89 7.24
N LEU A 252 -3.43 8.02 8.20
CA LEU A 252 -2.27 7.14 8.25
C LEU A 252 -2.67 5.81 7.63
N GLY A 253 -1.72 5.09 7.04
CA GLY A 253 -2.08 3.86 6.36
C GLY A 253 -0.93 2.91 6.07
N MET A 254 -1.31 1.75 5.53
CA MET A 254 -0.39 0.74 5.00
C MET A 254 -0.59 0.67 3.49
N ILE A 255 0.47 0.32 2.76
CA ILE A 255 0.46 0.30 1.29
C ILE A 255 1.16 -0.94 0.76
N LEU A 256 0.58 -1.53 -0.30
CA LEU A 256 1.14 -2.67 -1.02
C LEU A 256 1.03 -2.44 -2.54
N GLN A 257 2.14 -2.57 -3.24
CA GLN A 257 2.24 -2.38 -4.69
C GLN A 257 3.06 -3.51 -5.33
N THR A 258 2.51 -4.13 -6.38
CA THR A 258 3.23 -5.08 -7.26
C THR A 258 3.58 -4.43 -8.60
N GLN A 259 4.72 -4.81 -9.20
CA GLN A 259 5.19 -4.27 -10.48
C GLN A 259 4.70 -5.05 -11.71
N ALA A 260 4.48 -6.37 -11.59
CA ALA A 260 4.22 -7.24 -12.74
C ALA A 260 2.85 -7.95 -12.69
N GLY A 261 1.99 -7.61 -11.72
CA GLY A 261 0.71 -8.31 -11.51
C GLY A 261 0.91 -9.74 -11.01
N ILE A 262 2.13 -10.08 -10.63
CA ILE A 262 2.42 -11.31 -9.91
C ILE A 262 1.91 -11.10 -8.47
N PRO A 263 1.14 -12.06 -7.93
CA PRO A 263 0.61 -11.97 -6.58
C PRO A 263 1.70 -11.76 -5.53
N VAL A 264 1.47 -10.79 -4.65
CA VAL A 264 2.27 -10.53 -3.46
C VAL A 264 1.35 -10.54 -2.24
N ASP A 265 1.87 -11.07 -1.13
CA ASP A 265 1.15 -11.19 0.13
C ASP A 265 2.03 -10.70 1.27
N VAL A 266 1.48 -9.79 2.07
CA VAL A 266 2.19 -9.12 3.15
C VAL A 266 1.31 -9.06 4.38
N SER A 267 1.87 -9.41 5.53
CA SER A 267 1.27 -9.20 6.85
C SER A 267 1.93 -8.04 7.57
N TYR A 268 1.12 -7.25 8.24
CA TYR A 268 1.51 -6.14 9.09
C TYR A 268 1.15 -6.45 10.54
N ASP A 269 2.01 -6.04 11.46
CA ASP A 269 1.86 -6.26 12.88
C ASP A 269 2.44 -5.10 13.70
N ASN A 270 2.00 -4.93 14.94
CA ASN A 270 2.52 -3.96 15.90
C ASN A 270 2.57 -2.53 15.33
N PHE A 271 1.47 -2.09 14.73
CA PHE A 271 1.32 -0.73 14.23
C PHE A 271 1.28 0.25 15.40
N SER A 272 1.99 1.36 15.26
CA SER A 272 1.87 2.49 16.17
C SER A 272 2.07 3.81 15.44
N ALA A 273 1.36 4.83 15.91
CA ALA A 273 1.57 6.21 15.51
C ALA A 273 1.74 7.05 16.77
N THR A 274 2.78 7.89 16.81
CA THR A 274 3.09 8.76 17.94
C THR A 274 3.47 10.16 17.47
N ALA A 275 3.36 11.15 18.34
CA ALA A 275 3.88 12.48 18.02
C ALA A 275 5.41 12.41 17.95
N PRO A 276 6.08 13.10 17.01
CA PRO A 276 7.52 13.22 17.02
C PRO A 276 7.98 13.82 18.35
N THR A 277 9.08 13.30 18.90
CA THR A 277 9.73 13.95 20.05
C THR A 277 10.10 15.37 19.68
N ALA A 278 9.75 16.33 20.54
CA ALA A 278 10.24 17.70 20.42
C ALA A 278 11.78 17.69 20.39
N PRO A 279 12.41 18.53 19.56
CA PRO A 279 13.87 18.62 19.46
C PRO A 279 14.53 19.00 20.79
#